data_AF-A0A7C6AYG8-F1
#
_entry.id   AF-A0A7C6AYG8-F1
#
_cell.length_a   1.000
_cell.length_b   1.000
_cell.length_c   1.000
_cell.angle_alpha   90.00
_cell.angle_beta   90.00
_cell.angle_gamma   90.00
#
_symmetry.space_group_name_H-M   'P 1'
#
loop_
_entity.id
_entity.type
_entity.pdbx_description
1 polymer ?
#
loop_
_entity_poly.entity_id
_entity_poly.type
_entity_poly.pdbx_seq_one_letter_code
_entity_poly.pdbx_strand_id
1 'polypeptide(L)'
;MRNSEILERWQDLPDPRSSAGKTIEIVFNVAAWNHCQKHLTNKREPWEDELGKEFTQALRRGVDITSQEGRAVAAQVLRILRNLTEESLRWGVVITLRVKCARSVKALARGAWHYRWVLVLPSGAMAVQHQFRERTLRWVTCYYPAAAAVVKNRRQRWTATVRTLVRRYASLDGDKPQVCLPEGDKVVIKSRITREKDESELVVEAWRDIQFLNPRRWGFFPELAGSPWRGRPDAWPAAEKVSEEKPNKRRRLKDRFNLSWNHELDEERT
;
A
#
# COMPACT_ATOMS: atom_id res chain seq x y z
N MET A 1 -18.99 18.97 -0.53
CA MET A 1 -18.03 18.54 -1.59
C MET A 1 -18.80 18.56 -2.88
N ARG A 2 -18.41 19.37 -3.87
CA ARG A 2 -19.02 19.29 -5.22
C ARG A 2 -18.83 17.85 -5.71
N ASN A 3 -19.88 17.25 -6.26
CA ASN A 3 -19.78 15.95 -6.93
C ASN A 3 -18.85 16.15 -8.12
N SER A 4 -17.56 15.86 -7.94
CA SER A 4 -16.61 15.80 -9.04
C SER A 4 -17.12 14.77 -10.04
N GLU A 5 -17.12 15.13 -11.32
CA GLU A 5 -17.49 14.27 -12.44
C GLU A 5 -16.89 12.86 -12.29
N ILE A 6 -17.74 11.85 -12.49
CA ILE A 6 -17.37 10.43 -12.38
C ILE A 6 -16.82 9.99 -13.73
N LEU A 7 -15.61 9.44 -13.73
CA LEU A 7 -14.98 8.89 -14.92
C LEU A 7 -15.40 7.43 -15.13
N GLU A 8 -15.34 6.62 -14.06
CA GLU A 8 -15.72 5.21 -14.12
C GLU A 8 -16.35 4.73 -12.81
N ARG A 9 -17.17 3.67 -12.94
CA ARG A 9 -17.74 2.90 -11.84
C ARG A 9 -17.51 1.42 -12.08
N TRP A 10 -16.92 0.73 -11.10
CA TRP A 10 -16.72 -0.72 -11.13
C TRP A 10 -17.65 -1.34 -10.10
N GLN A 11 -18.77 -1.94 -10.52
CA GLN A 11 -19.86 -2.37 -9.61
C GLN A 11 -19.76 -3.84 -9.18
N ASP A 12 -18.83 -4.57 -9.75
CA ASP A 12 -18.74 -6.03 -9.73
C ASP A 12 -17.45 -6.55 -9.06
N LEU A 13 -16.72 -5.69 -8.35
CA LEU A 13 -15.47 -6.08 -7.72
C LEU A 13 -15.72 -6.88 -6.44
N PRO A 14 -14.90 -7.90 -6.13
CA PRO A 14 -15.13 -8.76 -4.97
C PRO A 14 -14.93 -8.01 -3.66
N ASP A 15 -15.78 -8.28 -2.65
CA ASP A 15 -15.59 -7.78 -1.29
C ASP A 15 -14.69 -8.74 -0.50
N PRO A 16 -13.43 -8.38 -0.18
CA PRO A 16 -12.51 -9.26 0.56
C PRO A 16 -12.96 -9.51 2.02
N ARG A 17 -14.00 -8.81 2.49
CA ARG A 17 -14.58 -9.04 3.83
C ARG A 17 -15.64 -10.13 3.83
N SER A 18 -16.11 -10.58 2.66
CA SER A 18 -17.23 -11.51 2.52
C SER A 18 -16.79 -12.85 1.96
N SER A 19 -17.04 -13.92 2.70
CA SER A 19 -16.92 -15.30 2.21
C SER A 19 -18.07 -15.70 1.28
N ALA A 20 -19.19 -14.96 1.30
CA ALA A 20 -20.42 -15.26 0.56
C ALA A 20 -20.45 -14.68 -0.86
N GLY A 21 -19.28 -14.33 -1.44
CA GLY A 21 -19.20 -13.83 -2.82
C GLY A 21 -19.84 -12.46 -3.08
N LYS A 22 -19.99 -11.62 -2.04
CA LYS A 22 -20.52 -10.26 -2.20
C LYS A 22 -19.56 -9.38 -3.00
N THR A 23 -20.12 -8.40 -3.70
CA THR A 23 -19.36 -7.39 -4.46
C THR A 23 -19.40 -6.01 -3.79
N ILE A 24 -18.46 -5.16 -4.18
CA ILE A 24 -18.36 -3.74 -3.86
C ILE A 24 -18.33 -2.90 -5.15
N GLU A 25 -18.81 -1.67 -5.03
CA GLU A 25 -18.68 -0.63 -6.04
C GLU A 25 -17.43 0.21 -5.74
N ILE A 26 -16.60 0.47 -6.75
CA ILE A 26 -15.54 1.48 -6.69
C ILE A 26 -15.84 2.58 -7.71
N VAL A 27 -15.92 3.81 -7.22
CA VAL A 27 -16.15 5.01 -8.01
C VAL A 27 -14.84 5.77 -8.21
N PHE A 28 -14.48 6.01 -9.46
CA PHE A 28 -13.31 6.77 -9.87
C PHE A 28 -13.76 8.09 -10.49
N ASN A 29 -13.33 9.22 -9.94
CA ASN A 29 -13.74 10.55 -10.37
C ASN A 29 -12.54 11.36 -10.90
N VAL A 30 -12.82 12.51 -11.52
CA VAL A 30 -11.79 13.42 -12.07
C VAL A 30 -10.78 13.86 -11.01
N ALA A 31 -11.21 14.10 -9.77
CA ALA A 31 -10.30 14.48 -8.70
C ALA A 31 -9.29 13.35 -8.36
N ALA A 32 -9.75 12.10 -8.37
CA ALA A 32 -8.92 10.92 -8.18
C ALA A 32 -7.96 10.72 -9.36
N TRP A 33 -8.41 10.97 -10.60
CA TRP A 33 -7.56 10.96 -11.78
C TRP A 33 -6.42 11.96 -11.64
N ASN A 34 -6.74 13.23 -11.39
CA ASN A 34 -5.75 14.29 -11.26
C ASN A 34 -4.71 13.99 -10.18
N HIS A 35 -5.13 13.32 -9.10
CA HIS A 35 -4.21 12.90 -8.06
C HIS A 35 -3.33 11.72 -8.49
N CYS A 36 -3.91 10.70 -9.14
CA CYS A 36 -3.15 9.57 -9.69
C CYS A 36 -2.17 10.02 -10.77
N GLN A 37 -2.54 10.98 -11.62
CA GLN A 37 -1.70 11.45 -12.72
C GLN A 37 -0.34 11.97 -12.23
N LYS A 38 -0.28 12.58 -11.03
CA LYS A 38 0.99 12.99 -10.39
C LYS A 38 1.95 11.82 -10.18
N HIS A 39 1.42 10.65 -9.87
CA HIS A 39 2.19 9.43 -9.66
C HIS A 39 2.46 8.69 -10.96
N LEU A 40 1.47 8.58 -11.84
CA LEU A 40 1.59 7.93 -13.14
C LEU A 40 2.65 8.61 -14.04
N THR A 41 2.85 9.92 -13.86
CA THR A 41 3.86 10.70 -14.59
C THR A 41 5.22 10.75 -13.90
N ASN A 42 5.33 10.28 -12.65
CA ASN A 42 6.56 10.31 -11.87
C ASN A 42 7.62 9.35 -12.45
N LYS A 43 8.76 9.89 -12.90
CA LYS A 43 9.86 9.10 -13.48
C LYS A 43 10.52 8.14 -12.49
N ARG A 44 10.35 8.36 -11.18
CA ARG A 44 10.88 7.47 -10.13
C ARG A 44 9.99 6.25 -9.88
N GLU A 45 8.76 6.26 -10.36
CA GLU A 45 7.82 5.16 -10.18
C GLU A 45 7.81 4.26 -11.43
N PRO A 46 7.85 2.93 -11.28
CA PRO A 46 8.00 1.99 -12.40
C PRO A 46 6.66 1.70 -13.09
N TRP A 47 5.88 2.74 -13.40
CA TRP A 47 4.59 2.61 -14.10
C TRP A 47 4.72 2.08 -15.53
N GLU A 48 5.89 2.24 -16.15
CA GLU A 48 6.18 1.74 -17.50
C GLU A 48 6.03 0.22 -17.60
N ASP A 49 6.28 -0.53 -16.53
CA ASP A 49 6.14 -1.99 -16.51
C ASP A 49 4.67 -2.46 -16.57
N GLU A 50 3.74 -1.60 -16.15
CA GLU A 50 2.31 -1.90 -16.12
C GLU A 50 1.58 -1.27 -17.31
N LEU A 51 1.91 -0.01 -17.61
CA LEU A 51 1.24 0.79 -18.63
C LEU A 51 1.89 0.64 -20.01
N GLY A 52 3.14 0.18 -20.07
CA GLY A 52 3.95 0.25 -21.27
C GLY A 52 4.56 1.64 -21.51
N LYS A 53 5.61 1.66 -22.32
CA LYS A 53 6.41 2.85 -22.62
C LYS A 53 5.59 3.94 -23.30
N GLU A 54 4.78 3.55 -24.28
CA GLU A 54 3.93 4.46 -25.07
C GLU A 54 2.96 5.26 -24.20
N PHE A 55 2.12 4.58 -23.41
CA PHE A 55 1.15 5.24 -22.54
C PHE A 55 1.81 6.08 -21.44
N THR A 56 2.92 5.61 -20.88
CA THR A 56 3.67 6.37 -19.88
C THR A 56 4.24 7.67 -20.49
N GLN A 57 4.70 7.64 -21.74
CA GLN A 57 5.15 8.84 -22.44
C GLN A 57 4.00 9.78 -22.77
N ALA A 58 2.85 9.27 -23.23
CA ALA A 58 1.65 10.07 -23.46
C ALA A 58 1.22 10.80 -22.17
N LEU A 59 1.13 10.08 -21.05
CA LEU A 59 0.83 10.65 -19.73
C LEU A 59 1.80 11.79 -19.35
N ARG A 60 3.10 11.59 -19.58
CA ARG A 60 4.15 12.58 -19.27
C ARG A 60 4.11 13.82 -20.17
N ARG A 61 3.56 13.73 -21.38
CA ARG A 61 3.34 14.89 -22.27
C ARG A 61 2.18 15.77 -21.82
N GLY A 62 1.37 15.29 -20.86
CA GLY A 62 0.19 15.98 -20.36
C GLY A 62 -1.05 15.49 -21.11
N VAL A 63 -1.80 14.62 -20.44
CA VAL A 63 -3.08 14.12 -20.96
C VAL A 63 -4.20 15.06 -20.51
N ASP A 64 -4.87 15.67 -21.47
CA ASP A 64 -6.15 16.35 -21.26
C ASP A 64 -7.28 15.33 -21.39
N ILE A 65 -7.86 14.94 -20.25
CA ILE A 65 -8.95 13.96 -20.18
C ILE A 65 -10.27 14.45 -20.79
N THR A 66 -10.37 15.71 -21.18
CA THR A 66 -11.55 16.22 -21.92
C THR A 66 -11.44 15.93 -23.42
N SER A 67 -10.22 15.77 -23.94
CA SER A 67 -9.95 15.40 -25.34
C SER A 67 -10.27 13.92 -25.62
N GLN A 68 -10.56 13.57 -26.88
CA GLN A 68 -10.82 12.17 -27.28
C GLN A 68 -9.61 11.26 -27.03
N GLU A 69 -8.41 11.72 -27.40
CA GLU A 69 -7.16 10.99 -27.16
C GLU A 69 -6.92 10.79 -25.67
N GLY A 70 -7.09 11.84 -24.87
CA GLY A 70 -6.89 11.76 -23.43
C GLY A 70 -7.88 10.85 -22.72
N ARG A 71 -9.15 10.80 -23.18
CA ARG A 71 -10.12 9.81 -22.70
C ARG A 71 -9.71 8.38 -23.05
N ALA A 72 -9.16 8.14 -24.24
CA ALA A 72 -8.69 6.82 -24.63
C ALA A 72 -7.50 6.36 -23.76
N VAL A 73 -6.53 7.24 -23.50
CA VAL A 73 -5.42 6.96 -22.58
C VAL A 73 -5.94 6.72 -21.15
N ALA A 74 -6.86 7.56 -20.67
CA ALA A 74 -7.44 7.39 -19.34
C ALA A 74 -8.19 6.07 -19.18
N ALA A 75 -9.03 5.70 -20.16
CA ALA A 75 -9.75 4.42 -20.17
C ALA A 75 -8.79 3.22 -20.12
N GLN A 76 -7.68 3.28 -20.88
CA GLN A 76 -6.68 2.22 -20.85
C GLN A 76 -6.02 2.08 -19.48
N VAL A 77 -5.63 3.21 -18.86
CA VAL A 77 -5.03 3.22 -17.52
C VAL A 77 -6.03 2.70 -16.49
N LEU A 78 -7.28 3.15 -16.54
CA LEU A 78 -8.33 2.72 -15.62
C LEU A 78 -8.63 1.23 -15.75
N ARG A 79 -8.62 0.67 -16.97
CA ARG A 79 -8.71 -0.77 -17.21
C ARG A 79 -7.59 -1.55 -16.51
N ILE A 80 -6.34 -1.10 -16.62
CA ILE A 80 -5.19 -1.73 -15.95
C ILE A 80 -5.35 -1.64 -14.42
N LEU A 81 -5.71 -0.46 -13.90
CA LEU A 81 -5.94 -0.26 -12.48
C LEU A 81 -7.10 -1.12 -11.95
N ARG A 82 -8.18 -1.28 -12.71
CA ARG A 82 -9.30 -2.18 -12.39
C ARG A 82 -8.81 -3.61 -12.21
N ASN A 83 -8.04 -4.12 -13.17
CA ASN A 83 -7.53 -5.50 -13.12
C ASN A 83 -6.61 -5.73 -11.92
N LEU A 84 -5.65 -4.82 -11.68
CA LEU A 84 -4.76 -4.89 -10.51
C LEU A 84 -5.54 -4.82 -9.19
N THR A 85 -6.60 -3.99 -9.15
CA THR A 85 -7.47 -3.83 -7.98
C THR A 85 -8.27 -5.08 -7.71
N GLU A 86 -8.92 -5.61 -8.74
CA GLU A 86 -9.69 -6.84 -8.66
C GLU A 86 -8.84 -8.00 -8.13
N GLU A 87 -7.63 -8.14 -8.66
CA GLU A 87 -6.71 -9.17 -8.20
C GLU A 87 -6.29 -8.98 -6.74
N SER A 88 -5.99 -7.74 -6.34
CA SER A 88 -5.68 -7.40 -4.94
C SER A 88 -6.82 -7.74 -3.99
N LEU A 89 -8.06 -7.47 -4.40
CA LEU A 89 -9.26 -7.78 -3.62
C LEU A 89 -9.48 -9.30 -3.50
N ARG A 90 -9.36 -10.07 -4.60
CA ARG A 90 -9.43 -11.55 -4.56
C ARG A 90 -8.34 -12.16 -3.69
N TRP A 91 -7.12 -11.62 -3.80
CA TRP A 91 -5.99 -12.04 -3.00
C TRP A 91 -6.04 -11.47 -1.57
N GLY A 92 -6.95 -10.56 -1.24
CA GLY A 92 -7.15 -10.12 0.14
C GLY A 92 -5.95 -9.42 0.79
N VAL A 93 -4.97 -8.92 0.03
CA VAL A 93 -3.86 -8.12 0.57
C VAL A 93 -4.33 -6.67 0.69
N VAL A 94 -5.25 -6.47 1.64
CA VAL A 94 -5.96 -5.22 1.90
C VAL A 94 -5.87 -4.85 3.37
N ILE A 95 -5.53 -3.60 3.65
CA ILE A 95 -5.68 -2.99 4.97
C ILE A 95 -6.95 -2.15 4.96
N THR A 96 -7.86 -2.40 5.90
CA THR A 96 -8.94 -1.46 6.20
C THR A 96 -8.58 -0.64 7.43
N LEU A 97 -8.69 0.67 7.32
CA LEU A 97 -8.33 1.63 8.35
C LEU A 97 -9.59 2.38 8.74
N ARG A 98 -10.11 2.13 9.94
CA ARG A 98 -11.14 2.97 10.52
C ARG A 98 -10.46 4.13 11.23
N VAL A 99 -10.52 5.32 10.66
CA VAL A 99 -9.89 6.52 11.21
C VAL A 99 -10.98 7.45 11.72
N LYS A 100 -10.92 7.79 13.01
CA LYS A 100 -11.67 8.94 13.54
C LYS A 100 -10.92 10.19 13.08
N CYS A 101 -11.36 10.80 11.98
CA CYS A 101 -10.71 11.98 11.43
C CYS A 101 -11.62 13.19 11.61
N ALA A 102 -11.33 13.98 12.64
CA ALA A 102 -11.94 15.27 12.78
C ALA A 102 -11.22 16.26 11.88
N ARG A 103 -11.85 16.63 10.75
CA ARG A 103 -11.39 17.75 9.92
C ARG A 103 -11.69 19.11 10.57
N SER A 104 -12.41 19.11 11.70
CA SER A 104 -12.74 20.25 12.54
C SER A 104 -13.20 19.77 13.92
N VAL A 105 -13.19 20.65 14.94
CA VAL A 105 -13.76 20.38 16.28
C VAL A 105 -15.18 19.83 16.18
N LYS A 106 -16.03 20.43 15.33
CA LYS A 106 -17.41 19.98 15.11
C LYS A 106 -17.48 18.55 14.56
N ALA A 107 -16.54 18.14 13.71
CA ALA A 107 -16.48 16.76 13.21
C ALA A 107 -16.00 15.77 14.29
N LEU A 108 -15.13 16.22 15.21
CA LEU A 108 -14.71 15.43 16.38
C LEU A 108 -15.88 15.19 17.33
N ALA A 109 -16.62 16.25 17.66
CA ALA A 109 -17.78 16.21 18.54
C ALA A 109 -18.90 15.32 17.99
N ARG A 110 -19.09 15.29 16.66
CA ARG A 110 -20.04 14.39 15.99
C ARG A 110 -19.57 12.93 15.88
N GLY A 111 -18.34 12.63 16.30
CA GLY A 111 -17.80 11.27 16.28
C GLY A 111 -17.71 10.64 14.88
N ALA A 112 -17.54 11.44 13.82
CA ALA A 112 -17.57 10.91 12.46
C ALA A 112 -16.35 10.01 12.19
N TRP A 113 -16.62 8.74 11.88
CA TRP A 113 -15.63 7.76 11.47
C TRP A 113 -15.50 7.72 9.96
N HIS A 114 -14.27 7.65 9.46
CA HIS A 114 -13.98 7.42 8.05
C HIS A 114 -13.25 6.11 7.88
N TYR A 115 -13.76 5.25 7.01
CA TYR A 115 -13.04 4.05 6.62
C TYR A 115 -12.21 4.33 5.37
N ARG A 116 -10.94 3.95 5.44
CA ARG A 116 -10.01 3.99 4.32
C ARG A 116 -9.56 2.58 4.02
N TRP A 117 -9.50 2.27 2.74
CA TRP A 117 -8.95 1.02 2.25
C TRP A 117 -7.60 1.31 1.63
N VAL A 118 -6.63 0.48 1.96
CA VAL A 118 -5.28 0.53 1.41
C VAL A 118 -4.99 -0.84 0.83
N LEU A 119 -4.89 -0.91 -0.48
CA LEU A 119 -4.69 -2.15 -1.22
C LEU A 119 -3.24 -2.21 -1.69
N VAL A 120 -2.60 -3.36 -1.53
CA VAL A 120 -1.34 -3.64 -2.22
C VAL A 120 -1.67 -4.27 -3.55
N LEU A 121 -1.24 -3.64 -4.65
CA LEU A 121 -1.45 -4.16 -5.99
C LEU A 121 -0.37 -5.20 -6.34
N PRO A 122 -0.66 -6.15 -7.25
CA PRO A 122 0.33 -7.14 -7.71
C PRO A 122 1.62 -6.51 -8.24
N SER A 123 1.51 -5.34 -8.86
CA SER A 123 2.64 -4.55 -9.38
C SER A 123 3.57 -4.01 -8.28
N GLY A 124 3.08 -3.97 -7.04
CA GLY A 124 3.72 -3.31 -5.91
C GLY A 124 3.33 -1.85 -5.71
N ALA A 125 2.49 -1.30 -6.57
CA ALA A 125 1.79 -0.05 -6.26
C ALA A 125 0.82 -0.23 -5.09
N MET A 126 0.43 0.88 -4.49
CA MET A 126 -0.56 0.95 -3.44
C MET A 126 -1.73 1.82 -3.88
N ALA A 127 -2.94 1.28 -3.81
CA ALA A 127 -4.16 2.03 -4.07
C ALA A 127 -4.82 2.45 -2.75
N VAL A 128 -5.29 3.70 -2.69
CA VAL A 128 -5.99 4.25 -1.53
C VAL A 128 -7.41 4.60 -1.93
N GLN A 129 -8.37 4.14 -1.14
CA GLN A 129 -9.79 4.37 -1.36
C GLN A 129 -10.47 4.80 -0.05
N HIS A 130 -11.54 5.58 -0.12
CA HIS A 130 -12.36 5.96 1.04
C HIS A 130 -13.73 5.30 0.92
N GLN A 131 -14.20 4.68 1.99
CA GLN A 131 -15.56 4.19 2.04
C GLN A 131 -16.52 5.38 2.11
N PHE A 132 -17.44 5.43 1.15
CA PHE A 132 -18.47 6.47 1.07
C PHE A 132 -19.82 5.92 1.57
N ARG A 133 -20.15 4.68 1.19
CA ARG A 133 -21.30 3.91 1.68
C ARG A 133 -20.83 2.50 2.03
N GLU A 134 -21.68 1.69 2.64
CA GLU A 134 -21.32 0.35 3.12
C GLU A 134 -20.57 -0.50 2.07
N ARG A 135 -21.03 -0.46 0.80
CA ARG A 135 -20.44 -1.20 -0.32
C ARG A 135 -19.86 -0.32 -1.42
N THR A 136 -19.82 1.00 -1.23
CA THR A 136 -19.27 1.93 -2.23
C THR A 136 -18.00 2.57 -1.71
N LEU A 137 -16.89 2.31 -2.39
CA LEU A 137 -15.60 2.93 -2.18
C LEU A 137 -15.37 4.02 -3.23
N ARG A 138 -14.70 5.09 -2.84
CA ARG A 138 -14.23 6.15 -3.73
C ARG A 138 -12.73 6.04 -3.88
N TRP A 139 -12.24 5.97 -5.11
CA TRP A 139 -10.81 6.02 -5.38
C TRP A 139 -10.22 7.36 -4.96
N VAL A 140 -8.99 7.35 -4.43
CA VAL A 140 -8.31 8.57 -3.97
C VAL A 140 -6.98 8.76 -4.69
N THR A 141 -6.15 7.73 -4.71
CA THR A 141 -4.82 7.77 -5.36
C THR A 141 -4.27 6.37 -5.57
N CYS A 142 -3.27 6.26 -6.44
CA CYS A 142 -2.48 5.06 -6.68
C CYS A 142 -1.02 5.44 -6.91
N TYR A 143 -0.10 4.83 -6.17
CA TYR A 143 1.33 5.16 -6.26
C TYR A 143 2.24 4.05 -5.76
N TYR A 144 3.51 4.09 -6.14
CA TYR A 144 4.53 3.22 -5.56
C TYR A 144 5.14 3.85 -4.29
N PRO A 145 5.10 3.18 -3.14
CA PRO A 145 5.91 3.58 -2.00
C PRO A 145 7.40 3.59 -2.40
N ALA A 146 8.18 4.51 -1.84
CA ALA A 146 9.59 4.69 -2.21
C ALA A 146 10.40 3.37 -2.17
N ALA A 147 10.17 2.54 -1.16
CA ALA A 147 10.83 1.23 -1.02
C ALA A 147 10.49 0.25 -2.16
N ALA A 148 9.28 0.30 -2.71
CA ALA A 148 8.88 -0.54 -3.83
C ALA A 148 9.30 0.05 -5.17
N ALA A 149 9.32 1.39 -5.29
CA ALA A 149 9.70 2.10 -6.50
C ALA A 149 11.15 1.81 -6.94
N VAL A 150 12.05 1.58 -5.97
CA VAL A 150 13.48 1.28 -6.25
C VAL A 150 13.76 -0.21 -6.54
N VAL A 151 12.78 -1.10 -6.34
CA VAL A 151 12.97 -2.53 -6.56
C VAL A 151 12.86 -2.83 -8.05
N LYS A 152 13.98 -3.25 -8.65
CA LYS A 152 14.06 -3.55 -10.09
C LYS A 152 13.19 -4.74 -10.49
N ASN A 153 13.20 -5.81 -9.69
CA ASN A 153 12.40 -6.98 -9.97
C ASN A 153 10.92 -6.70 -9.64
N ARG A 154 10.11 -6.56 -10.69
CA ARG A 154 8.65 -6.35 -10.61
C ARG A 154 7.97 -7.29 -9.60
N ARG A 155 8.37 -8.57 -9.59
CA ARG A 155 7.78 -9.62 -8.72
C ARG A 155 8.00 -9.42 -7.23
N GLN A 156 9.03 -8.64 -6.85
CA GLN A 156 9.39 -8.40 -5.45
C GLN A 156 8.86 -7.06 -4.92
N ARG A 157 8.32 -6.19 -5.79
CA ARG A 157 7.87 -4.85 -5.40
C ARG A 157 6.73 -4.91 -4.41
N TRP A 158 5.75 -5.79 -4.63
CA TRP A 158 4.61 -5.92 -3.72
C TRP A 158 5.06 -6.35 -2.31
N THR A 159 6.07 -7.22 -2.20
CA THR A 159 6.64 -7.60 -0.89
C THR A 159 7.30 -6.40 -0.20
N ALA A 160 7.98 -5.53 -0.94
CA ALA A 160 8.53 -4.28 -0.38
C ALA A 160 7.42 -3.32 0.10
N THR A 161 6.31 -3.24 -0.63
CA THR A 161 5.12 -2.49 -0.20
C THR A 161 4.49 -3.09 1.05
N VAL A 162 4.29 -4.41 1.10
CA VAL A 162 3.80 -5.12 2.30
C VAL A 162 4.68 -4.82 3.52
N ARG A 163 6.01 -4.97 3.40
CA ARG A 163 6.94 -4.66 4.51
C ARG A 163 6.83 -3.21 4.97
N THR A 164 6.70 -2.28 4.03
CA THR A 164 6.53 -0.85 4.33
C THR A 164 5.25 -0.61 5.12
N LEU A 165 4.15 -1.23 4.72
CA LEU A 165 2.86 -1.05 5.37
C LEU A 165 2.80 -1.75 6.73
N VAL A 166 3.33 -2.97 6.86
CA VAL A 166 3.39 -3.67 8.14
C VAL A 166 4.22 -2.87 9.14
N ARG A 167 5.42 -2.39 8.77
CA ARG A 167 6.23 -1.54 9.66
C ARG A 167 5.53 -0.23 10.04
N ARG A 168 4.68 0.29 9.16
CA ARG A 168 3.94 1.53 9.41
C ARG A 168 2.75 1.35 10.34
N TYR A 169 2.13 0.17 10.30
CA TYR A 169 0.81 -0.05 10.87
C TYR A 169 0.78 -1.11 11.97
N ALA A 170 1.74 -2.03 12.02
CA ALA A 170 1.90 -3.02 13.08
C ALA A 170 2.87 -2.53 14.16
N SER A 171 2.60 -2.89 15.42
CA SER A 171 3.56 -2.70 16.51
C SER A 171 4.49 -3.91 16.52
N LEU A 172 5.79 -3.69 16.33
CA LEU A 172 6.78 -4.78 16.21
C LEU A 172 7.66 -4.92 17.47
N ASP A 173 7.40 -4.11 18.51
CA ASP A 173 8.18 -4.08 19.74
C ASP A 173 7.70 -5.21 20.67
N GLY A 174 8.60 -6.18 20.89
CA GLY A 174 8.38 -7.57 21.35
C GLY A 174 7.55 -7.87 22.60
N ASP A 175 7.02 -6.88 23.33
CA ASP A 175 6.35 -7.11 24.62
C ASP A 175 4.81 -7.14 24.53
N LYS A 176 4.24 -6.90 23.34
CA LYS A 176 2.79 -6.93 23.11
C LYS A 176 2.43 -7.82 21.93
N PRO A 177 1.20 -8.36 21.87
CA PRO A 177 0.72 -8.95 20.62
C PRO A 177 0.92 -7.91 19.50
N GLN A 178 1.73 -8.26 18.50
CA GLN A 178 2.06 -7.35 17.39
C GLN A 178 0.79 -6.89 16.66
N VAL A 179 -0.23 -7.74 16.77
CA VAL A 179 -1.56 -7.66 16.20
C VAL A 179 -2.52 -8.50 17.08
N CYS A 180 -3.76 -8.04 17.29
CA CYS A 180 -4.80 -8.86 17.93
C CYS A 180 -5.78 -9.36 16.87
N LEU A 181 -6.14 -10.65 16.88
CA LEU A 181 -7.23 -11.16 16.03
C LEU A 181 -8.58 -10.89 16.73
N PRO A 182 -9.52 -10.11 16.17
CA PRO A 182 -10.94 -10.31 16.45
C PRO A 182 -11.39 -11.73 16.06
N GLU A 183 -12.55 -12.15 16.55
CA GLU A 183 -13.23 -13.37 16.08
C GLU A 183 -13.36 -13.34 14.53
N GLY A 184 -12.55 -14.15 13.83
CA GLY A 184 -12.47 -14.25 12.35
C GLY A 184 -11.06 -14.02 11.75
N ASP A 185 -10.95 -14.01 10.40
CA ASP A 185 -9.68 -13.88 9.64
C ASP A 185 -9.14 -12.44 9.56
N LYS A 186 -9.30 -11.64 10.61
CA LYS A 186 -8.91 -10.23 10.63
C LYS A 186 -8.02 -9.97 11.82
N VAL A 187 -7.09 -9.06 11.67
CA VAL A 187 -6.33 -8.44 12.77
C VAL A 187 -6.93 -7.07 13.09
N VAL A 188 -6.87 -6.56 14.32
CA VAL A 188 -7.19 -5.17 14.69
C VAL A 188 -6.05 -4.56 15.52
N ILE A 189 -5.61 -3.34 15.18
CA ILE A 189 -4.67 -2.54 15.98
C ILE A 189 -5.30 -1.19 16.31
N LYS A 190 -5.24 -0.78 17.58
CA LYS A 190 -5.68 0.54 18.06
C LYS A 190 -4.48 1.46 18.23
N SER A 191 -4.44 2.59 17.52
CA SER A 191 -3.38 3.61 17.68
C SER A 191 -3.95 5.01 17.92
N ARG A 192 -3.43 5.74 18.92
CA ARG A 192 -3.68 7.18 19.15
C ARG A 192 -2.66 8.00 18.37
N ILE A 193 -3.12 9.03 17.66
CA ILE A 193 -2.26 9.98 16.96
C ILE A 193 -2.64 11.38 17.40
N THR A 194 -1.64 12.12 17.85
CA THR A 194 -1.72 13.55 18.10
C THR A 194 -1.12 14.28 16.91
N ARG A 195 -1.85 15.24 16.34
CA ARG A 195 -1.31 16.19 15.38
C ARG A 195 -1.30 17.56 16.02
N GLU A 196 -0.11 18.05 16.33
CA GLU A 196 0.13 19.44 16.67
C GLU A 196 0.06 20.27 15.38
N LYS A 197 -0.64 21.39 15.42
CA LYS A 197 -0.66 22.36 14.33
C LYS A 197 -0.60 23.73 15.01
N ASP A 198 0.39 24.54 14.62
CA ASP A 198 0.81 25.83 15.20
C ASP A 198 -0.20 26.57 16.09
N GLU A 199 0.28 26.89 17.30
CA GLU A 199 -0.05 27.94 18.30
C GLU A 199 -1.52 28.30 18.61
N SER A 200 -2.48 27.62 18.00
CA SER A 200 -3.92 27.71 18.32
C SER A 200 -4.49 26.30 18.47
N GLU A 201 -3.84 25.55 19.36
CA GLU A 201 -3.82 24.09 19.45
C GLU A 201 -5.21 23.45 19.46
N LEU A 202 -5.55 22.84 18.32
CA LEU A 202 -6.50 21.75 18.30
C LEU A 202 -5.74 20.43 18.32
N VAL A 203 -5.60 19.82 19.50
CA VAL A 203 -5.17 18.43 19.63
C VAL A 203 -6.23 17.55 18.99
N VAL A 204 -6.04 17.17 17.73
CA VAL A 204 -6.90 16.16 17.08
C VAL A 204 -6.40 14.79 17.47
N GLU A 205 -7.01 14.19 18.50
CA GLU A 205 -6.85 12.78 18.80
C GLU A 205 -7.52 11.93 17.72
N ALA A 206 -6.72 11.29 16.88
CA ALA A 206 -7.20 10.29 15.94
C ALA A 206 -6.93 8.89 16.47
N TRP A 207 -8.01 8.15 16.73
CA TRP A 207 -7.96 6.71 16.95
C TRP A 207 -8.02 6.01 15.59
N ARG A 208 -7.13 5.04 15.36
CA ARG A 208 -7.19 4.15 14.20
C ARG A 208 -7.48 2.74 14.66
N ASP A 209 -8.52 2.12 14.10
CA ASP A 209 -8.64 0.67 14.07
C ASP A 209 -8.09 0.19 12.73
N ILE A 210 -6.94 -0.48 12.76
CA ILE A 210 -6.26 -0.98 11.57
C ILE A 210 -6.57 -2.45 11.44
N GLN A 211 -7.11 -2.87 10.31
CA GLN A 211 -7.36 -4.28 10.03
C GLN A 211 -6.60 -4.76 8.82
N PHE A 212 -5.77 -5.79 9.02
CA PHE A 212 -5.20 -6.58 7.93
C PHE A 212 -6.19 -7.68 7.57
N LEU A 213 -6.71 -7.65 6.35
CA LEU A 213 -7.51 -8.74 5.82
C LEU A 213 -6.57 -9.86 5.38
N ASN A 214 -6.96 -11.11 5.67
CA ASN A 214 -6.17 -12.31 5.38
C ASN A 214 -4.70 -12.20 5.87
N PRO A 215 -4.49 -12.09 7.19
CA PRO A 215 -3.19 -11.79 7.81
C PRO A 215 -2.05 -12.74 7.39
N ARG A 216 -2.37 -14.01 7.06
CA ARG A 216 -1.40 -14.96 6.53
C ARG A 216 -0.73 -14.46 5.24
N ARG A 217 -1.51 -13.89 4.32
CA ARG A 217 -0.99 -13.32 3.05
C ARG A 217 -0.11 -12.09 3.25
N TRP A 218 -0.17 -11.47 4.44
CA TRP A 218 0.72 -10.39 4.85
C TRP A 218 2.00 -10.89 5.54
N GLY A 219 2.12 -12.20 5.77
CA GLY A 219 3.25 -12.85 6.45
C GLY A 219 3.14 -12.85 7.97
N PHE A 220 1.93 -12.63 8.52
CA PHE A 220 1.63 -12.94 9.91
C PHE A 220 1.34 -14.44 10.06
N PHE A 221 1.47 -14.93 11.29
CA PHE A 221 1.20 -16.32 11.67
C PHE A 221 0.03 -16.33 12.66
N PRO A 222 -1.24 -16.28 12.19
CA PRO A 222 -2.43 -16.15 13.04
C PRO A 222 -2.55 -17.25 14.10
N GLU A 223 -2.03 -18.44 13.81
CA GLU A 223 -2.02 -19.62 14.67
C GLU A 223 -1.11 -19.50 15.90
N LEU A 224 -0.18 -18.53 15.91
CA LEU A 224 0.71 -18.28 17.04
C LEU A 224 0.16 -17.17 17.94
N ALA A 225 0.46 -17.25 19.23
CA ALA A 225 0.05 -16.24 20.20
C ALA A 225 0.55 -14.83 19.80
N GLY A 226 -0.37 -13.86 19.79
CA GLY A 226 -0.09 -12.48 19.36
C GLY A 226 0.15 -12.30 17.85
N SER A 227 -0.12 -13.34 17.06
CA SER A 227 -0.06 -13.40 15.60
C SER A 227 1.16 -12.71 14.99
N PRO A 228 2.39 -13.08 15.38
CA PRO A 228 3.61 -12.36 15.01
C PRO A 228 3.82 -12.29 13.49
N TRP A 229 4.38 -11.17 13.05
CA TRP A 229 4.84 -11.00 11.68
C TRP A 229 6.23 -11.61 11.51
N ARG A 230 6.40 -12.48 10.51
CA ARG A 230 7.71 -13.08 10.20
C ARG A 230 8.27 -12.64 8.84
N GLY A 231 7.59 -11.72 8.15
CA GLY A 231 8.07 -11.16 6.88
C GLY A 231 8.09 -12.15 5.71
N ARG A 232 7.28 -13.22 5.80
CA ARG A 232 7.12 -14.25 4.77
C ARG A 232 5.67 -14.23 4.22
N PRO A 233 5.29 -13.21 3.44
CA PRO A 233 3.98 -13.23 2.81
C PRO A 233 3.90 -14.34 1.75
N ASP A 234 2.71 -14.91 1.57
CA ASP A 234 2.46 -15.96 0.56
C ASP A 234 2.83 -15.46 -0.84
N ALA A 235 3.33 -16.35 -1.70
CA ALA A 235 3.63 -16.02 -3.09
C ALA A 235 2.37 -15.50 -3.79
N TRP A 236 2.52 -14.39 -4.51
CA TRP A 236 1.41 -13.81 -5.25
C TRP A 236 1.29 -14.52 -6.61
N PRO A 237 0.17 -15.19 -6.94
CA PRO A 237 0.09 -16.04 -8.13
C PRO A 237 0.42 -15.35 -9.46
N ALA A 238 -0.04 -14.11 -9.71
CA ALA A 238 0.33 -13.38 -10.93
C ALA A 238 1.79 -12.93 -10.98
N ALA A 239 2.50 -12.91 -9.84
CA ALA A 239 3.93 -12.61 -9.81
C ALA A 239 4.79 -13.82 -10.25
N GLU A 240 4.24 -15.02 -10.38
CA GLU A 240 5.00 -16.24 -10.70
C GLU A 240 5.20 -16.48 -12.21
N LYS A 241 4.31 -15.98 -13.07
CA LYS A 241 4.36 -16.30 -14.52
C LYS A 241 5.48 -15.53 -15.24
N VAL A 242 6.36 -16.27 -15.93
CA VAL A 242 7.46 -15.84 -16.85
C VAL A 242 8.81 -15.39 -16.23
N SER A 243 9.70 -16.34 -15.92
CA SER A 243 10.96 -16.58 -16.66
C SER A 243 11.80 -17.66 -15.98
N GLU A 244 12.49 -18.45 -16.80
CA GLU A 244 13.54 -19.39 -16.42
C GLU A 244 14.54 -18.73 -15.47
N GLU A 245 14.82 -19.41 -14.36
CA GLU A 245 15.75 -18.96 -13.34
C GLU A 245 17.15 -18.82 -13.94
N LYS A 246 17.65 -17.59 -14.09
CA LYS A 246 19.10 -17.42 -14.16
C LYS A 246 19.67 -17.70 -12.76
N PRO A 247 20.65 -18.60 -12.62
CA PRO A 247 21.16 -19.02 -11.33
C PRO A 247 21.68 -17.80 -10.57
N ASN A 248 21.09 -17.59 -9.41
CA ASN A 248 21.37 -16.48 -8.52
C ASN A 248 22.81 -16.66 -7.98
N LYS A 249 23.80 -16.02 -8.62
CA LYS A 249 25.19 -16.00 -8.12
C LYS A 249 25.20 -15.28 -6.76
N ARG A 250 25.05 -16.04 -5.68
CA ARG A 250 25.23 -15.56 -4.31
C ARG A 250 26.64 -14.96 -4.20
N ARG A 251 26.74 -13.64 -4.20
CA ARG A 251 27.96 -12.95 -3.77
C ARG A 251 28.11 -13.18 -2.27
N ARG A 252 29.00 -14.10 -1.88
CA ARG A 252 29.47 -14.19 -0.50
C ARG A 252 30.01 -12.81 -0.08
N LEU A 253 29.54 -12.29 1.05
CA LEU A 253 30.22 -11.20 1.73
C LEU A 253 31.65 -11.67 1.99
N LYS A 254 32.64 -10.96 1.46
CA LYS A 254 34.04 -11.18 1.83
C LYS A 254 34.18 -10.72 3.27
N ASP A 255 34.59 -11.61 4.15
CA ASP A 255 34.96 -11.28 5.52
C ASP A 255 36.03 -10.18 5.50
N ARG A 256 35.70 -9.02 6.06
CA ARG A 256 36.66 -7.96 6.39
C ARG A 256 37.23 -8.18 7.79
N PHE A 257 37.64 -9.41 8.09
CA PHE A 257 38.47 -9.72 9.25
C PHE A 257 39.87 -10.07 8.76
N ASN A 258 40.65 -9.04 8.50
CA ASN A 258 42.11 -9.06 8.45
C ASN A 258 42.58 -7.61 8.65
N LEU A 259 42.32 -7.08 9.86
CA LEU A 259 43.15 -6.01 10.41
C LEU A 259 44.17 -6.73 11.29
N SER A 260 45.38 -6.82 10.74
CA SER A 260 46.59 -7.29 11.39
C SER A 260 46.79 -6.56 12.71
N TRP A 261 46.60 -7.27 13.81
CA TRP A 261 47.32 -7.00 15.04
C TRP A 261 48.73 -7.52 14.83
N ASN A 262 49.68 -6.64 14.55
CA ASN A 262 51.10 -6.95 14.71
C ASN A 262 51.87 -5.65 14.94
N HIS A 263 52.62 -5.67 16.05
CA HIS A 263 53.77 -4.85 16.41
C HIS A 263 53.59 -3.37 16.71
N GLU A 264 53.65 -3.03 18.00
CA GLU A 264 54.66 -2.11 18.55
C GLU A 264 54.77 -2.36 20.07
N LEU A 265 55.68 -3.27 20.43
CA LEU A 265 56.40 -3.28 21.70
C LEU A 265 57.83 -2.80 21.37
N ASP A 266 58.45 -2.15 22.37
CA ASP A 266 59.84 -1.67 22.43
C ASP A 266 60.04 -0.31 21.70
N GLU A 267 60.63 0.76 22.22
CA GLU A 267 61.48 1.15 23.37
C GLU A 267 61.39 2.71 23.39
N GLU A 268 61.55 3.48 24.48
CA GLU A 268 62.78 3.94 25.16
C GLU A 268 62.27 4.90 26.26
N ARG A 269 62.58 4.79 27.57
CA ARG A 269 63.85 5.15 28.22
C ARG A 269 64.51 6.43 27.70
N THR A 270 64.08 7.58 28.22
CA THR A 270 65.00 8.57 28.85
C THR A 270 64.23 9.52 29.75
#